data_AF-K1S1S5-F1
#
_entry.id   AF-K1S1S5-F1
#
_cell.length_a   1.000
_cell.length_b   1.000
_cell.length_c   1.000
_cell.angle_alpha   90.00
_cell.angle_beta   90.00
_cell.angle_gamma   90.00
#
_symmetry.space_group_name_H-M   'P 1'
#
loop_
_entity.id
_entity.type
_entity.pdbx_description
1 polymer ?
#
loop_
_entity_poly.entity_id
_entity_poly.type
_entity_poly.pdbx_seq_one_letter_code
_entity_poly.pdbx_strand_id
1 'polypeptide(L)'
;YTASANAMLDVAVKNDAADRDALMATKNDEGRTVEEMVTEKSGQTGEKIELAYYARIEAPYCAAYVHFNKKLGTVLGFNKEVPAEVAHTVAMQATAMAPFRSRRLTAPPSD
;
A
#
# COMPACT_ATOMS: atom_id res chain seq x y z
N TYR A 1 -5.44 10.05 12.71
CA TYR A 1 -5.21 9.62 11.32
C TYR A 1 -4.75 8.16 11.23
N THR A 2 -3.67 7.74 11.92
CA THR A 2 -3.12 6.37 11.84
C THR A 2 -4.16 5.25 12.06
N ALA A 3 -4.95 5.31 13.14
CA ALA A 3 -5.92 4.24 13.44
C ALA A 3 -6.97 4.08 12.33
N SER A 4 -7.52 5.19 11.82
CA SER A 4 -8.48 5.18 10.71
C SER A 4 -7.86 4.62 9.43
N ALA A 5 -6.62 5.01 9.11
CA ALA A 5 -5.91 4.49 7.94
C ALA A 5 -5.64 2.99 8.04
N ASN A 6 -5.24 2.50 9.23
CA ASN A 6 -5.04 1.06 9.46
C ASN A 6 -6.37 0.30 9.33
N ALA A 7 -7.47 0.81 9.87
CA ALA A 7 -8.77 0.17 9.75
C ALA A 7 -9.22 0.04 8.27
N MET A 8 -8.99 1.07 7.46
CA MET A 8 -9.27 1.01 6.02
C MET A 8 -8.34 0.02 5.29
N LEU A 9 -7.07 -0.06 5.71
CA LEU A 9 -6.11 -1.02 5.18
C LEU A 9 -6.53 -2.47 5.53
N ASP A 10 -7.02 -2.71 6.73
CA ASP A 10 -7.52 -4.03 7.16
C ASP A 10 -8.71 -4.47 6.30
N VAL A 11 -9.62 -3.54 5.96
CA VAL A 11 -10.71 -3.81 5.01
C VAL A 11 -10.17 -4.20 3.64
N ALA A 12 -9.16 -3.48 3.15
CA ALA A 12 -8.53 -3.77 1.86
C ALA A 12 -7.90 -5.16 1.80
N VAL A 13 -7.17 -5.54 2.85
CA VAL A 13 -6.50 -6.85 2.95
C VAL A 13 -7.52 -7.97 3.10
N LYS A 14 -8.52 -7.82 3.97
CA LYS A 14 -9.54 -8.85 4.23
C LYS A 14 -10.38 -9.18 2.99
N ASN A 15 -10.70 -8.17 2.19
CA ASN A 15 -11.58 -8.31 1.03
C ASN A 15 -10.83 -8.43 -0.29
N ASP A 16 -9.50 -8.47 -0.25
CA ASP A 16 -8.63 -8.52 -1.42
C ASP A 16 -9.00 -7.46 -2.49
N ALA A 17 -9.19 -6.22 -2.04
CA ALA A 17 -9.66 -5.14 -2.91
C ALA A 17 -8.66 -4.89 -4.06
N ALA A 18 -9.12 -5.00 -5.31
CA ALA A 18 -8.25 -4.93 -6.48
C ALA A 18 -7.67 -3.52 -6.72
N ASP A 19 -8.49 -2.50 -6.48
CA ASP A 19 -8.18 -1.10 -6.75
C ASP A 19 -8.89 -0.17 -5.76
N ARG A 20 -8.65 1.13 -5.93
CA ARG A 20 -9.19 2.18 -5.06
C ARG A 20 -10.72 2.18 -5.04
N ASP A 21 -11.35 2.05 -6.20
CA ASP A 21 -12.80 2.18 -6.30
C ASP A 21 -13.49 0.96 -5.68
N ALA A 22 -12.93 -0.24 -5.92
CA ALA A 22 -13.32 -1.45 -5.23
C ALA A 22 -13.17 -1.30 -3.70
N LEU A 23 -12.05 -0.76 -3.23
CA LEU A 23 -11.83 -0.53 -1.80
C LEU A 23 -12.86 0.45 -1.22
N MET A 24 -13.10 1.59 -1.88
CA MET A 24 -14.03 2.62 -1.42
C MET A 24 -15.46 2.08 -1.25
N ALA A 25 -15.87 1.15 -2.12
CA ALA A 25 -17.17 0.49 -2.07
C ALA A 25 -17.22 -0.70 -1.06
N THR A 26 -16.08 -1.19 -0.60
CA THR A 26 -16.01 -2.35 0.29
C THR A 26 -16.46 -1.99 1.70
N LYS A 27 -17.18 -2.90 2.34
CA LYS A 27 -17.67 -2.74 3.71
C LYS A 27 -16.74 -3.35 4.75
N ASN A 28 -16.65 -2.72 5.90
CA ASN A 28 -16.07 -3.30 7.10
C ASN A 28 -17.06 -4.26 7.78
N ASP A 29 -16.59 -4.93 8.84
CA ASP A 29 -17.38 -5.90 9.62
C ASP A 29 -18.62 -5.27 10.30
N GLU A 30 -18.66 -3.94 10.42
CA GLU A 30 -19.77 -3.17 10.98
C GLU A 30 -20.76 -2.68 9.89
N GLY A 31 -20.55 -3.07 8.64
CA GLY A 31 -21.44 -2.76 7.51
C GLY A 31 -21.23 -1.38 6.88
N ARG A 32 -20.20 -0.63 7.31
CA ARG A 32 -19.84 0.70 6.78
C ARG A 32 -18.87 0.59 5.62
N THR A 33 -19.06 1.35 4.56
CA THR A 33 -18.11 1.40 3.43
C THR A 33 -16.85 2.17 3.81
N VAL A 34 -15.74 1.92 3.11
CA VAL A 34 -14.52 2.72 3.30
C VAL A 34 -14.77 4.19 2.96
N GLU A 35 -15.62 4.48 1.98
CA GLU A 35 -16.06 5.86 1.67
C GLU A 35 -16.74 6.55 2.88
N GLU A 36 -17.64 5.84 3.56
CA GLU A 36 -18.27 6.35 4.78
C GLU A 36 -17.23 6.57 5.89
N MET A 37 -16.26 5.65 6.03
CA MET A 37 -15.17 5.80 7.00
C MET A 37 -14.29 7.03 6.72
N VAL A 38 -14.00 7.33 5.44
CA VAL A 38 -13.25 8.53 5.02
C VAL A 38 -14.05 9.81 5.30
N THR A 39 -15.34 9.79 4.99
CA THR A 39 -16.25 10.93 5.22
C THR A 39 -16.43 11.22 6.70
N GLU A 40 -16.67 10.19 7.51
CA GLU A 40 -16.75 10.30 8.97
C GLU A 40 -15.46 10.87 9.53
N LYS A 41 -14.31 10.42 9.01
CA LYS A 41 -13.02 10.95 9.46
C LYS A 41 -12.87 12.43 9.16
N SER A 42 -13.32 12.88 7.99
CA SER A 42 -13.34 14.30 7.63
C SER A 42 -14.23 15.11 8.58
N GLY A 43 -15.39 14.59 8.93
CA GLY A 43 -16.30 15.23 9.90
C GLY A 43 -15.70 15.35 11.30
N GLN A 44 -15.01 14.31 11.77
CA GLN A 44 -14.35 14.30 13.08
C GLN A 44 -13.20 15.31 13.18
N THR A 45 -12.48 15.56 12.09
CA THR A 45 -11.29 16.41 12.09
C THR A 45 -11.59 17.85 11.67
N GLY A 46 -12.71 18.08 10.98
CA GLY A 46 -13.02 19.37 10.35
C GLY A 46 -12.15 19.67 9.13
N GLU A 47 -11.35 18.71 8.68
CA GLU A 47 -10.48 18.79 7.51
C GLU A 47 -10.98 17.81 6.44
N LYS A 48 -10.90 18.20 5.16
CA LYS A 48 -11.23 17.27 4.06
C LYS A 48 -10.19 16.14 4.02
N ILE A 49 -10.62 14.91 4.26
CA ILE A 49 -9.79 13.71 4.17
C ILE A 49 -10.16 12.95 2.90
N GLU A 50 -9.13 12.48 2.20
CA GLU A 50 -9.28 11.70 0.99
C GLU A 50 -8.33 10.52 1.01
N LEU A 51 -8.82 9.36 0.56
CA LEU A 51 -7.96 8.25 0.16
C LEU A 51 -7.48 8.53 -1.26
N ALA A 52 -6.36 9.22 -1.40
CA ALA A 52 -5.90 9.76 -2.69
C ALA A 52 -5.40 8.67 -3.66
N TYR A 53 -4.77 7.62 -3.12
CA TYR A 53 -4.21 6.53 -3.90
C TYR A 53 -4.31 5.21 -3.15
N TYR A 54 -4.53 4.14 -3.91
CA TYR A 54 -4.43 2.76 -3.44
C TYR A 54 -3.77 1.92 -4.52
N ALA A 55 -2.87 1.05 -4.09
CA ALA A 55 -2.31 0.00 -4.94
C ALA A 55 -1.98 -1.22 -4.11
N ARG A 56 -2.05 -2.37 -4.76
CA ARG A 56 -1.61 -3.66 -4.23
C ARG A 56 -0.47 -4.20 -5.08
N ILE A 57 0.41 -4.97 -4.45
CA ILE A 57 1.40 -5.79 -5.14
C ILE A 57 1.26 -7.22 -4.67
N GLU A 58 1.53 -8.16 -5.57
CA GLU A 58 1.66 -9.57 -5.25
C GLU A 58 3.01 -10.07 -5.73
N ALA A 59 3.69 -10.78 -4.86
CA ALA A 59 4.94 -11.44 -5.15
C ALA A 59 5.14 -12.62 -4.18
N PRO A 60 5.98 -13.60 -4.53
CA PRO A 60 6.35 -14.70 -3.63
C PRO A 60 6.86 -14.25 -2.25
N TYR A 61 7.49 -13.09 -2.17
CA TYR A 61 7.86 -12.48 -0.90
C TYR A 61 7.74 -10.95 -1.00
N CYS A 62 7.00 -10.33 -0.09
CA CYS A 62 6.82 -8.88 -0.03
C CYS A 62 7.49 -8.30 1.22
N ALA A 63 8.17 -7.17 1.07
CA ALA A 63 8.72 -6.41 2.18
C ALA A 63 8.28 -4.95 2.09
N ALA A 64 8.04 -4.33 3.24
CA ALA A 64 7.67 -2.92 3.32
C ALA A 64 8.62 -2.18 4.27
N TYR A 65 8.92 -0.93 3.92
CA TYR A 65 9.64 -0.01 4.78
C TYR A 65 8.91 1.33 4.82
N VAL A 66 8.70 1.86 6.03
CA VAL A 66 8.11 3.17 6.26
C VAL A 66 9.17 4.05 6.90
N HIS A 67 9.48 5.17 6.26
CA HIS A 67 10.48 6.10 6.76
C HIS A 67 10.01 6.78 8.07
N PHE A 68 10.96 7.32 8.84
CA PHE A 68 10.75 7.73 10.24
C PHE A 68 9.61 8.73 10.49
N ASN A 69 9.17 9.47 9.48
CA ASN A 69 8.09 10.46 9.58
C ASN A 69 6.75 10.01 8.94
N LYS A 70 6.64 8.77 8.46
CA LYS A 70 5.47 8.20 7.76
C LYS A 70 5.02 8.97 6.52
N LYS A 71 5.83 9.90 6.01
CA LYS A 71 5.55 10.65 4.77
C LYS A 71 6.02 9.92 3.51
N LEU A 72 6.86 8.90 3.70
CA LEU A 72 7.40 8.11 2.61
C LEU A 72 7.49 6.65 3.06
N GLY A 73 7.01 5.76 2.20
CA GLY A 73 7.12 4.33 2.38
C GLY A 73 7.35 3.64 1.05
N THR A 74 7.86 2.42 1.10
CA THR A 74 8.11 1.60 -0.08
C THR A 74 7.66 0.18 0.20
N VAL A 75 7.03 -0.45 -0.78
CA VAL A 75 6.70 -1.86 -0.78
C VAL A 75 7.45 -2.49 -1.95
N LEU A 76 8.15 -3.60 -1.69
CA LEU A 76 8.92 -4.35 -2.67
C LEU A 76 8.40 -5.79 -2.76
N GLY A 77 8.27 -6.29 -3.98
CA GLY A 77 8.00 -7.69 -4.27
C GLY A 77 9.28 -8.38 -4.78
N PHE A 78 9.64 -9.49 -4.16
CA PHE A 78 10.75 -10.36 -4.56
C PHE A 78 10.20 -11.64 -5.19
N ASN A 79 10.88 -12.13 -6.22
CA ASN A 79 10.52 -13.38 -6.91
C ASN A 79 10.79 -14.65 -6.08
N LYS A 80 11.50 -14.52 -4.96
CA LYS A 80 11.77 -15.57 -3.99
C LYS A 80 11.98 -14.93 -2.62
N GLU A 81 11.87 -15.73 -1.57
CA GLU A 81 12.23 -15.29 -0.23
C GLU A 81 13.69 -14.84 -0.18
N VAL A 82 13.92 -13.73 0.54
CA VAL A 82 15.24 -13.17 0.79
C VAL A 82 15.38 -12.90 2.29
N PRO A 83 16.60 -12.90 2.84
CA PRO A 83 16.81 -12.56 4.24
C PRO A 83 16.22 -11.20 4.59
N ALA A 84 15.56 -11.11 5.74
CA ALA A 84 14.83 -9.90 6.16
C ALA A 84 15.73 -8.64 6.20
N GLU A 85 16.99 -8.77 6.62
CA GLU A 85 17.96 -7.66 6.63
C GLU A 85 18.28 -7.14 5.23
N VAL A 86 18.38 -8.05 4.25
CA VAL A 86 18.60 -7.70 2.84
C VAL A 86 17.36 -7.00 2.29
N ALA A 87 16.17 -7.58 2.54
CA ALA A 87 14.91 -6.98 2.11
C ALA A 87 14.72 -5.57 2.67
N HIS A 88 15.02 -5.39 3.97
CA HIS A 88 14.94 -4.11 4.65
C HIS A 88 15.92 -3.10 4.06
N THR A 89 17.18 -3.48 3.85
CA THR A 89 18.22 -2.61 3.27
C THR A 89 17.85 -2.17 1.86
N VAL A 90 17.36 -3.08 1.02
CA VAL A 90 16.91 -2.76 -0.33
C VAL A 90 15.67 -1.86 -0.31
N ALA A 91 14.72 -2.09 0.60
CA ALA A 91 13.56 -1.22 0.78
C ALA A 91 13.97 0.19 1.22
N MET A 92 14.92 0.32 2.15
CA MET A 92 15.49 1.61 2.56
C MET A 92 16.15 2.34 1.39
N GLN A 93 16.94 1.63 0.58
CA GLN A 93 17.58 2.21 -0.60
C GLN A 93 16.55 2.66 -1.64
N ALA A 94 15.55 1.83 -1.93
CA ALA A 94 14.47 2.19 -2.84
C ALA A 94 13.67 3.41 -2.33
N THR A 95 13.40 3.49 -1.03
CA THR A 95 12.80 4.69 -0.41
C THR A 95 13.68 5.93 -0.60
N ALA A 96 15.00 5.82 -0.44
CA ALA A 96 15.92 6.95 -0.59
C ALA A 96 16.09 7.41 -2.05
N MET A 97 16.01 6.49 -3.02
CA MET A 97 16.22 6.80 -4.45
C MET A 97 14.97 7.32 -5.17
N ALA A 98 13.77 7.19 -4.59
CA ALA A 98 12.49 7.48 -5.26
C ALA A 98 12.42 6.95 -6.71
N PRO A 99 12.68 5.65 -6.95
CA PRO A 99 12.83 5.12 -8.29
C PRO A 99 11.54 5.32 -9.09
N PHE A 100 11.65 5.98 -10.23
CA PHE A 100 10.58 6.00 -11.23
C PHE A 100 10.45 4.58 -11.82
N ARG A 101 9.22 4.08 -11.88
CA ARG A 101 8.79 2.75 -12.34
C ARG A 101 9.75 2.08 -13.34
N SER A 102 10.68 1.25 -12.86
CA SER A 102 11.50 0.39 -13.71
C SER A 102 10.78 -0.95 -13.93
N ARG A 103 9.88 -0.97 -14.92
CA ARG A 103 9.41 -2.25 -15.46
C ARG A 103 10.58 -2.86 -16.23
N ARG A 104 11.21 -3.91 -15.72
CA ARG A 104 12.07 -4.76 -16.57
C ARG A 104 11.14 -5.46 -17.57
N LEU A 105 11.06 -4.93 -18.79
CA LEU A 105 10.61 -5.71 -19.93
C LEU A 105 11.48 -6.97 -19.95
N THR A 106 10.86 -8.14 -19.93
CA THR A 106 11.53 -9.39 -20.27
C THR A 106 12.33 -9.13 -21.55
N ALA A 107 13.66 -9.19 -21.47
CA ALA A 107 14.47 -9.13 -22.68
C ALA A 107 14.00 -10.29 -23.58
N PRO A 108 13.71 -10.06 -24.86
CA PRO A 108 13.42 -11.17 -25.77
C PRO A 108 14.63 -12.12 -25.75
N PRO A 109 14.39 -13.44 -25.86
CA PRO A 109 15.49 -14.39 -25.92
C PRO A 109 16.45 -13.97 -27.03
N SER A 110 17.72 -13.88 -26.70
CA SER A 110 18.80 -13.77 -27.68
C SER A 110 18.83 -15.06 -28.48
N ASP A 111 18.44 -14.98 -29.75
CA ASP A 111 18.82 -15.94 -30.80
C ASP A 111 20.36 -15.96 -30.97
#